data_AF-A0A1M4ZAN7-F1
#
_entry.id   AF-A0A1M4ZAN7-F1
#
_cell.length_a   1.000
_cell.length_b   1.000
_cell.length_c   1.000
_cell.angle_alpha   90.00
_cell.angle_beta   90.00
_cell.angle_gamma   90.00
#
_symmetry.space_group_name_H-M   'P 1'
#
loop_
_entity.id
_entity.type
_entity.pdbx_description
1 polymer ?
#
loop_
_entity_poly.entity_id
_entity_poly.type
_entity_poly.pdbx_seq_one_letter_code
_entity_poly.pdbx_strand_id
1 'polypeptide(L)'
;MTYIKKEKAFNLTATKLKHWHHYAKHINNPDCIFCTCDMYKIAEFLKEQGFEVLDVGHAWVKIKAEKNYKPFHGGTTDEINLLFNIISGKKAVQDQVKIKTEELRKNNEPMICPQCGKTLKVRNGPYGFFLGCTGYPKCRYTKNI
;
A
#
# COMPACT_ATOMS: atom_id res chain seq x y z
N MET A 1 19.78 -2.25 -32.63
CA MET A 1 18.49 -1.97 -31.94
C MET A 1 18.74 -1.90 -30.45
N THR A 2 18.86 -0.68 -29.92
CA THR A 2 19.00 -0.44 -28.48
C THR A 2 17.71 -0.86 -27.79
N TYR A 3 17.80 -1.85 -26.90
CA TYR A 3 16.67 -2.34 -26.11
C TYR A 3 16.33 -1.27 -25.07
N ILE A 4 15.38 -0.38 -25.40
CA ILE A 4 14.88 0.64 -24.47
C ILE A 4 14.16 -0.13 -23.35
N LYS A 5 14.76 -0.20 -22.16
CA LYS A 5 14.08 -0.66 -20.96
C LYS A 5 12.85 0.22 -20.77
N LYS A 6 11.65 -0.28 -21.10
CA LYS A 6 10.40 0.42 -20.81
C LYS A 6 10.34 0.64 -19.31
N GLU A 7 10.49 1.88 -18.88
CA GLU A 7 10.29 2.24 -17.47
C GLU A 7 8.87 1.86 -17.08
N LYS A 8 8.74 1.18 -15.94
CA LYS A 8 7.42 0.82 -15.43
C LYS A 8 6.76 2.10 -14.92
N ALA A 9 5.62 2.47 -15.50
CA ALA A 9 4.85 3.63 -15.10
C ALA A 9 3.43 3.21 -14.72
N PHE A 10 2.83 3.92 -13.76
CA PHE A 10 1.44 3.79 -13.36
C PHE A 10 0.67 5.03 -13.79
N ASN A 11 -0.45 4.82 -14.48
CA ASN A 11 -1.40 5.88 -14.82
C ASN A 11 -2.53 5.91 -13.79
N LEU A 12 -2.53 6.94 -12.97
CA LEU A 12 -3.62 7.30 -12.09
C LEU A 12 -4.63 8.14 -12.86
N THR A 13 -5.82 7.61 -13.14
CA THR A 13 -6.86 8.33 -13.89
C THR A 13 -7.97 8.83 -12.96
N ALA A 14 -8.69 9.86 -13.38
CA ALA A 14 -9.87 10.38 -12.65
C ALA A 14 -10.91 9.27 -12.40
N THR A 15 -11.09 8.34 -13.36
CA THR A 15 -11.97 7.17 -13.20
C THR A 15 -11.49 6.23 -12.10
N LYS A 16 -10.18 5.98 -12.01
CA LYS A 16 -9.58 5.16 -10.93
C LYS A 16 -9.77 5.82 -9.56
N LEU A 17 -9.62 7.13 -9.49
CA LEU A 17 -9.88 7.90 -8.26
C LEU A 17 -11.35 7.85 -7.86
N LYS A 18 -12.29 8.01 -8.79
CA LYS A 18 -13.74 7.88 -8.51
C LYS A 18 -14.09 6.50 -7.96
N HIS A 19 -13.58 5.44 -8.57
CA HIS A 19 -13.77 4.08 -8.04
C HIS A 19 -13.14 3.92 -6.64
N TRP A 20 -11.97 4.50 -6.41
CA TRP A 20 -11.32 4.48 -5.09
C TRP A 20 -12.17 5.17 -4.01
N HIS A 21 -12.73 6.35 -4.28
CA HIS A 21 -13.60 7.06 -3.32
C HIS A 21 -14.82 6.22 -2.91
N HIS A 22 -15.44 5.54 -3.88
CA HIS A 22 -16.57 4.65 -3.61
C HIS A 22 -16.20 3.50 -2.67
N TYR A 23 -15.01 2.92 -2.84
CA TYR A 23 -14.53 1.83 -1.99
C TYR A 23 -14.07 2.31 -0.60
N ALA A 24 -13.38 3.45 -0.55
CA ALA A 24 -12.85 4.04 0.67
C ALA A 24 -13.93 4.72 1.54
N LYS A 25 -15.19 4.80 1.09
CA LYS A 25 -16.33 5.43 1.79
C LYS A 25 -16.08 6.90 2.23
N HIS A 26 -15.18 7.61 1.54
CA HIS A 26 -14.86 9.02 1.82
C HIS A 26 -15.50 9.99 0.79
N ILE A 27 -16.54 9.56 0.07
CA ILE A 27 -17.28 10.42 -0.87
C ILE A 27 -17.78 11.65 -0.10
N ASN A 28 -17.42 12.86 -0.57
CA ASN A 28 -17.76 14.18 -0.01
C ASN A 28 -17.00 14.63 1.25
N ASN A 29 -15.85 14.04 1.57
CA ASN A 29 -14.95 14.63 2.58
C ASN A 29 -14.25 15.89 2.01
N PRO A 30 -14.50 17.10 2.56
CA PRO A 30 -13.84 18.33 2.09
C PRO A 30 -12.31 18.32 2.27
N ASP A 31 -11.80 17.52 3.21
CA ASP A 31 -10.36 17.39 3.48
C ASP A 31 -9.65 16.42 2.52
N CYS A 32 -10.39 15.75 1.62
CA CYS A 32 -9.82 14.81 0.67
C CYS A 32 -9.40 15.52 -0.62
N ILE A 33 -8.09 15.73 -0.81
CA ILE A 33 -7.51 16.36 -2.00
C ILE A 33 -7.92 15.66 -3.31
N PHE A 34 -8.19 14.36 -3.25
CA PHE A 34 -8.60 13.53 -4.39
C PHE A 34 -10.07 13.74 -4.79
N CYS A 35 -10.93 14.25 -3.91
CA CYS A 35 -12.34 14.55 -4.20
C CYS A 35 -12.49 15.71 -5.20
N THR A 36 -11.50 16.62 -5.26
CA THR A 36 -11.50 17.75 -6.20
C THR A 36 -11.41 17.31 -7.67
N CYS A 37 -10.94 16.07 -7.92
CA CYS A 37 -10.58 15.56 -9.25
C CYS A 37 -9.59 16.46 -10.03
N ASP A 38 -8.91 17.39 -9.35
CA ASP A 38 -7.90 18.26 -9.94
C ASP A 38 -6.57 17.51 -10.02
N MET A 39 -6.28 16.98 -11.21
CA MET A 39 -5.11 16.14 -11.44
C MET A 39 -3.79 16.90 -11.26
N TYR A 40 -3.78 18.23 -11.38
CA TYR A 40 -2.58 19.04 -11.15
C TYR A 40 -2.27 19.19 -9.66
N LYS A 41 -3.30 19.46 -8.84
CA LYS A 41 -3.15 19.46 -7.37
C LYS A 41 -2.79 18.09 -6.84
N ILE A 42 -3.38 17.04 -7.40
CA ILE A 42 -3.03 15.67 -7.05
C ILE A 42 -1.58 15.37 -7.43
N ALA A 43 -1.10 15.83 -8.59
CA ALA A 43 0.30 15.67 -8.98
C ALA A 43 1.26 16.40 -8.04
N GLU A 44 0.91 17.61 -7.59
CA GLU A 44 1.70 18.37 -6.61
C GLU A 44 1.78 17.64 -5.27
N PHE A 45 0.63 17.21 -4.72
CA PHE A 45 0.58 16.37 -3.52
C PHE A 45 1.42 15.11 -3.65
N LEU A 46 1.35 14.41 -4.78
CA LEU A 46 2.16 13.21 -5.02
C LEU A 46 3.66 13.52 -5.02
N LYS A 47 4.09 14.68 -5.55
CA LYS A 47 5.48 15.13 -5.47
C LYS A 47 5.91 15.41 -4.03
N GLU A 48 5.06 16.06 -3.23
CA GLU A 48 5.32 16.31 -1.80
C GLU A 48 5.48 15.01 -1.01
N GLN A 49 4.70 13.98 -1.36
CA GLN A 49 4.83 12.64 -0.76
C GLN A 49 6.03 11.84 -1.29
N GLY A 50 6.84 12.40 -2.19
CA GLY A 50 8.07 11.80 -2.71
C GLY A 50 7.87 10.86 -3.90
N PHE A 51 6.74 10.93 -4.61
CA PHE A 51 6.53 10.19 -5.85
C PHE A 51 7.12 10.92 -7.05
N GLU A 52 7.81 10.19 -7.93
CA GLU A 52 8.33 10.72 -9.19
C GLU A 52 7.20 10.79 -10.22
N VAL A 53 6.65 11.99 -10.40
CA VAL A 53 5.63 12.27 -11.42
C VAL A 53 6.32 12.42 -12.78
N LEU A 54 5.97 11.54 -13.72
CA LEU A 54 6.53 11.52 -15.08
C LEU A 54 5.79 12.47 -16.01
N ASP A 55 4.46 12.56 -15.88
CA ASP A 55 3.61 13.28 -16.82
C ASP A 55 2.24 13.56 -16.19
N VAL A 56 1.59 14.66 -16.57
CA VAL A 56 0.29 15.07 -16.01
C VAL A 56 -0.62 15.56 -17.12
N GLY A 57 -1.86 15.09 -17.13
CA GLY A 57 -2.92 15.58 -17.97
C GLY A 57 -4.19 15.89 -17.17
N HIS A 58 -5.14 16.53 -17.84
CA HIS A 58 -6.38 17.01 -17.21
C HIS A 58 -7.25 15.91 -16.56
N ALA A 59 -7.03 14.63 -16.90
CA ALA A 59 -7.78 13.50 -16.35
C ALA A 59 -6.87 12.34 -15.86
N TRP A 60 -5.56 12.53 -15.84
CA TRP A 60 -4.61 11.49 -15.45
C TRP A 60 -3.28 12.06 -14.92
N VAL A 61 -2.64 11.33 -14.02
CA VAL A 61 -1.27 11.57 -13.55
C VAL A 61 -0.48 10.29 -13.81
N LYS A 62 0.65 10.39 -14.49
CA LYS A 62 1.58 9.29 -14.70
C LYS A 62 2.70 9.39 -13.68
N ILE A 63 2.88 8.34 -12.89
CA ILE A 63 3.95 8.24 -11.90
C ILE A 63 4.87 7.07 -12.24
N LYS A 64 6.14 7.20 -11.87
CA LYS A 64 7.09 6.10 -11.97
C LYS A 64 6.74 5.01 -10.98
N ALA A 65 6.69 3.77 -11.44
CA ALA A 65 6.41 2.64 -10.60
C ALA A 65 7.72 1.97 -10.13
N GLU A 66 7.78 1.56 -8.87
CA GLU A 66 8.94 0.82 -8.35
C GLU A 66 9.09 -0.53 -9.09
N LYS A 67 10.32 -1.08 -9.12
CA LYS A 67 10.69 -2.27 -9.93
C LYS A 67 9.78 -3.49 -9.73
N ASN A 68 9.13 -3.61 -8.58
CA ASN A 68 8.23 -4.72 -8.23
C ASN A 68 6.76 -4.48 -8.60
N TYR A 69 6.43 -3.36 -9.25
CA TYR A 69 5.11 -3.16 -9.83
C TYR A 69 4.83 -4.22 -10.91
N LYS A 70 3.80 -5.03 -10.67
CA LYS A 70 3.20 -5.94 -11.64
C LYS A 70 1.74 -5.49 -11.82
N PRO A 71 1.33 -5.02 -13.01
CA PRO A 71 -0.08 -4.77 -13.27
C PRO A 71 -0.80 -6.12 -13.18
N PHE A 72 -1.68 -6.27 -12.17
CA PHE A 72 -2.50 -7.47 -12.05
C PHE A 72 -3.65 -7.38 -13.05
N HIS A 73 -3.81 -8.40 -13.89
CA HIS A 73 -4.90 -8.47 -14.86
C HIS A 73 -6.12 -9.10 -14.18
N GLY A 74 -7.07 -8.25 -13.80
CA GLY A 74 -8.39 -8.68 -13.30
C GLY A 74 -8.63 -8.26 -11.86
N GLY A 75 -9.25 -7.09 -11.68
CA GLY A 75 -9.80 -6.66 -10.39
C GLY A 75 -9.65 -5.17 -10.12
N THR A 76 -10.77 -4.45 -10.05
CA THR A 76 -10.87 -3.04 -9.66
C THR A 76 -10.35 -2.77 -8.25
N THR A 77 -10.36 -3.78 -7.37
CA THR A 77 -10.02 -3.65 -5.94
C THR A 77 -8.51 -3.50 -5.68
N ASP A 78 -7.65 -4.09 -6.51
CA ASP A 78 -6.19 -4.12 -6.26
C ASP A 78 -5.46 -2.87 -6.74
N GLU A 79 -5.96 -2.22 -7.80
CA GLU A 79 -5.48 -0.89 -8.21
C GLU A 79 -5.89 0.19 -7.19
N ILE A 80 -7.10 0.06 -6.61
CA ILE A 80 -7.59 0.89 -5.51
C ILE A 80 -6.76 0.66 -4.26
N ASN A 81 -6.44 -0.59 -3.92
CA ASN A 81 -5.57 -0.89 -2.78
C ASN A 81 -4.15 -0.36 -3.02
N LEU A 82 -3.61 -0.45 -4.24
CA LEU A 82 -2.32 0.14 -4.58
C LEU A 82 -2.36 1.66 -4.49
N LEU A 83 -3.44 2.29 -4.93
CA LEU A 83 -3.66 3.73 -4.79
C LEU A 83 -3.79 4.13 -3.33
N PHE A 84 -4.55 3.39 -2.53
CA PHE A 84 -4.61 3.54 -1.07
C PHE A 84 -3.21 3.38 -0.46
N ASN A 85 -2.40 2.45 -0.96
CA ASN A 85 -1.04 2.25 -0.47
C ASN A 85 -0.09 3.39 -0.84
N ILE A 86 -0.28 3.98 -2.01
CA ILE A 86 0.52 5.11 -2.53
C ILE A 86 0.10 6.40 -1.82
N ILE A 87 -1.21 6.66 -1.73
CA ILE A 87 -1.82 7.87 -1.20
C ILE A 87 -1.82 7.92 0.34
N SER A 88 -2.13 6.80 1.00
CA SER A 88 -2.09 6.69 2.46
C SER A 88 -0.69 6.36 2.99
N GLY A 89 0.35 6.47 2.15
CA GLY A 89 1.74 6.31 2.57
C GLY A 89 2.08 4.91 3.11
N LYS A 90 1.66 3.82 2.47
CA LYS A 90 2.08 2.46 2.89
C LYS A 90 3.57 2.14 2.67
N LYS A 91 4.38 3.07 2.16
CA LYS A 91 5.83 3.06 2.42
C LYS A 91 6.09 3.21 3.92
N ALA A 92 5.41 4.15 4.59
CA ALA A 92 5.38 4.26 6.05
C ALA A 92 4.80 3.00 6.73
N VAL A 93 3.85 2.30 6.12
CA VAL A 93 3.27 1.07 6.70
C VAL A 93 4.23 -0.13 6.58
N GLN A 94 4.97 -0.30 5.50
CA GLN A 94 6.05 -1.31 5.42
C GLN A 94 7.24 -0.96 6.32
N ASP A 95 7.59 0.32 6.43
CA ASP A 95 8.65 0.80 7.31
C ASP A 95 8.24 0.64 8.79
N GLN A 96 6.98 0.91 9.15
CA GLN A 96 6.42 0.63 10.48
C GLN A 96 6.50 -0.85 10.83
N VAL A 97 6.26 -1.77 9.89
CA VAL A 97 6.44 -3.21 10.15
C VAL A 97 7.89 -3.54 10.40
N LYS A 98 8.83 -2.99 9.63
CA LYS A 98 10.26 -3.22 9.84
C LYS A 98 10.70 -2.71 11.20
N ILE A 99 10.35 -1.46 11.53
CA ILE A 99 10.64 -0.83 12.83
C ILE A 99 10.07 -1.68 13.96
N LYS A 100 8.78 -2.05 13.91
CA LYS A 100 8.14 -2.83 14.96
C LYS A 100 8.70 -4.25 15.07
N THR A 101 9.08 -4.87 13.95
CA THR A 101 9.74 -6.19 13.94
C THR A 101 11.16 -6.12 14.53
N GLU A 102 11.89 -5.04 14.28
CA GLU A 102 13.21 -4.79 14.85
C GLU A 102 13.14 -4.45 16.34
N GLU A 103 12.13 -3.68 16.78
CA GLU A 103 11.85 -3.41 18.20
C GLU A 103 11.50 -4.71 18.95
N LEU A 104 10.64 -5.55 18.38
CA LEU A 104 10.33 -6.87 18.95
C LEU A 104 11.59 -7.73 19.11
N ARG A 105 12.51 -7.67 18.15
CA ARG A 105 13.81 -8.35 18.25
C ARG A 105 14.70 -7.75 19.33
N LYS A 106 14.80 -6.42 19.42
CA LYS A 106 15.58 -5.72 20.45
C LYS A 106 15.07 -6.01 21.87
N ASN A 107 13.75 -6.12 22.03
CA ASN A 107 13.11 -6.40 23.32
C ASN A 107 13.14 -7.89 23.69
N ASN A 108 13.80 -8.75 22.90
CA ASN A 108 13.82 -10.21 23.08
C ASN A 108 12.41 -10.82 23.21
N GLU A 109 11.40 -10.22 22.56
CA GLU A 109 10.05 -10.75 22.64
C GLU A 109 9.99 -12.08 21.88
N PRO A 110 9.52 -13.17 22.52
CA PRO A 110 9.53 -14.48 21.91
C PRO A 110 8.60 -14.50 20.69
N MET A 111 9.20 -14.57 19.52
CA MET A 111 8.53 -14.86 18.24
C MET A 111 8.13 -16.34 18.15
N ILE A 112 7.77 -16.96 19.26
CA ILE A 112 7.41 -18.38 19.37
C ILE A 112 5.95 -18.45 19.82
N CYS A 113 5.18 -19.28 19.13
CA CYS A 113 3.78 -19.51 19.43
C CYS A 113 3.65 -20.34 20.72
N PRO A 114 2.92 -19.86 21.74
CA PRO A 114 2.75 -20.59 22.99
C PRO A 114 1.88 -21.85 22.84
N GLN A 115 1.10 -21.95 21.76
CA GLN A 115 0.20 -23.10 21.53
C GLN A 115 0.87 -24.28 20.83
N CYS A 116 1.89 -24.04 20.00
CA CYS A 116 2.49 -25.11 19.20
C CYS A 116 4.03 -25.05 19.08
N GLY A 117 4.68 -24.08 19.72
CA GLY A 117 6.14 -23.91 19.69
C GLY A 117 6.71 -23.44 18.34
N LYS A 118 5.87 -23.22 17.31
CA LYS A 118 6.32 -22.73 16.00
C LYS A 118 6.50 -21.22 16.00
N THR A 119 7.29 -20.69 15.07
CA THR A 119 7.54 -19.26 14.98
C THR A 119 6.28 -18.46 14.63
N LEU A 120 6.15 -17.27 15.21
CA LEU A 120 5.18 -16.25 14.83
C LEU A 120 5.75 -15.37 13.71
N LYS A 121 4.91 -14.95 12.77
CA LYS A 121 5.30 -14.05 11.68
C LYS A 121 4.32 -12.89 11.60
N VAL A 122 4.82 -11.69 11.34
CA VAL A 122 3.97 -10.51 11.12
C VAL A 122 3.15 -10.70 9.83
N ARG A 123 1.83 -10.50 9.94
CA ARG A 123 0.85 -10.56 8.87
C ARG A 123 0.00 -9.29 8.88
N ASN A 124 -0.57 -8.97 7.73
CA ASN A 124 -1.47 -7.84 7.57
C ASN A 124 -2.93 -8.34 7.65
N GLY A 125 -3.73 -7.71 8.50
CA GLY A 125 -5.17 -7.94 8.62
C GLY A 125 -5.96 -6.63 8.50
N PRO A 126 -7.30 -6.71 8.51
CA PRO A 126 -8.17 -5.53 8.34
C PRO A 126 -7.98 -4.48 9.43
N TYR A 127 -7.53 -4.88 10.63
CA TYR A 127 -7.29 -4.00 11.77
C TYR A 127 -5.82 -3.58 11.95
N GLY A 128 -4.96 -3.89 10.98
CA GLY A 128 -3.53 -3.62 11.04
C GLY A 128 -2.67 -4.88 11.13
N PHE A 129 -1.45 -4.73 11.63
CA PHE A 129 -0.50 -5.83 11.72
C PHE A 129 -0.68 -6.67 12.96
N PHE A 130 -0.45 -7.97 12.80
CA PHE A 130 -0.50 -8.93 13.89
C PHE A 130 0.52 -10.04 13.66
N LEU A 131 0.96 -10.67 14.75
CA LEU A 131 1.75 -11.89 14.74
C LEU A 131 0.83 -13.09 14.54
N GLY A 132 0.96 -13.78 13.41
CA GLY A 132 0.26 -15.02 13.11
C GLY A 132 1.19 -16.22 13.18
N CYS A 133 0.70 -17.34 13.72
CA CYS A 133 1.45 -18.59 13.75
C CYS A 133 1.77 -19.13 12.34
N THR A 134 3.00 -19.56 12.13
CA THR A 134 3.41 -20.27 10.89
C THR A 134 2.77 -21.66 10.75
N GLY A 135 2.21 -22.21 11.83
CA GLY A 135 1.50 -23.49 11.85
C GLY A 135 0.06 -23.47 11.34
N TYR A 136 -0.46 -22.33 10.88
CA TYR A 136 -1.79 -22.25 10.27
C TYR A 136 -1.90 -23.20 9.06
N PRO A 137 -3.02 -23.96 8.88
CA PRO A 137 -4.30 -23.89 9.58
C PRO A 137 -4.39 -24.71 10.88
N LYS A 138 -3.39 -25.56 11.17
CA LYS A 138 -3.38 -26.44 12.35
C LYS A 138 -3.24 -25.68 13.67
N CYS A 139 -2.64 -24.50 13.64
CA CYS A 139 -2.57 -23.58 14.78
C CYS A 139 -3.07 -22.19 14.35
N ARG A 140 -4.12 -21.69 15.02
CA ARG A 140 -4.77 -20.41 14.71
C ARG A 140 -4.39 -19.28 15.67
N TYR A 141 -3.34 -19.46 16.46
CA TYR A 141 -2.85 -18.43 17.36
C TYR A 141 -2.48 -17.14 16.62
N THR A 142 -2.99 -16.02 17.13
CA THR A 142 -2.67 -14.66 16.68
C THR A 142 -2.44 -13.75 17.89
N LYS A 143 -1.48 -12.83 17.78
CA LYS A 143 -1.20 -11.79 18.79
C LYS A 143 -1.11 -10.43 18.09
N ASN A 144 -1.77 -9.40 18.60
CA ASN A 144 -1.68 -8.05 18.04
C ASN A 144 -0.31 -7.43 18.37
N ILE A 145 0.19 -6.57 17.48
CA ILE A 145 1.44 -5.83 17.69
C ILE A 145 1.23 -4.33 17.72
#